data_AF-A0A8X6TC76-F1
#
_entry.id   AF-A0A8X6TC76-F1
#
_cell.length_a   1.000
_cell.length_b   1.000
_cell.length_c   1.000
_cell.angle_alpha   90.00
_cell.angle_beta   90.00
_cell.angle_gamma   90.00
#
_symmetry.space_group_name_H-M   'P 1'
#
loop_
_entity.id
_entity.type
_entity.pdbx_description
1 polymer ?
#
loop_
_entity_poly.entity_id
_entity_poly.type
_entity_poly.pdbx_seq_one_letter_code
_entity_poly.pdbx_strand_id
1 'polypeptide(L)'
;IIVGDNPVELPYLSKDFVISRSGSTIILDDKHGVKVKCNLAHRICAFSISGWYFGKTAGLLGTYNYEPSDEFKRPKGQIANTATVHAKSWELKKNCKSNNLVPDVNINENSDYYKSCSKYFKHTSSPLAACYNEVEPGEYFELCLRSLARASDQSKALCNIATAYVMECERNYLELSLPSSC
;
A
#
# COMPACT_ATOMS: atom_id res chain seq x y z
N ILE A 1 -15.05 -1.68 14.56
CA ILE A 1 -13.84 -0.92 14.99
C ILE A 1 -13.86 -0.89 16.51
N ILE A 2 -12.71 -0.97 17.18
CA ILE A 2 -12.60 -0.92 18.65
C ILE A 2 -11.81 0.35 19.01
N VAL A 3 -12.30 1.12 19.97
CA VAL A 3 -11.62 2.30 20.53
C VAL A 3 -11.45 2.09 22.02
N GLY A 4 -10.19 2.06 22.49
CA GLY A 4 -9.88 1.50 23.81
C GLY A 4 -10.22 0.02 23.84
N ASP A 5 -11.14 -0.37 24.72
CA ASP A 5 -11.65 -1.74 24.83
C ASP A 5 -13.10 -1.88 24.31
N ASN A 6 -13.67 -0.82 23.75
CA ASN A 6 -15.08 -0.78 23.39
C ASN A 6 -15.29 -0.84 21.88
N PRO A 7 -16.16 -1.74 21.37
CA PRO A 7 -16.68 -1.65 20.02
C PRO A 7 -17.44 -0.32 19.84
N VAL A 8 -17.25 0.33 18.70
CA VAL A 8 -17.92 1.60 18.37
C VAL A 8 -18.67 1.51 17.05
N GLU A 9 -19.77 2.25 16.96
CA GLU A 9 -20.50 2.52 15.73
C GLU A 9 -19.84 3.63 14.92
N LEU A 10 -20.01 3.60 13.60
CA LEU A 10 -19.43 4.57 12.67
C LEU A 10 -20.51 5.47 12.05
N PRO A 11 -20.27 6.78 11.86
CA PRO A 11 -19.03 7.48 12.18
C PRO A 11 -18.82 7.66 13.69
N TYR A 12 -17.59 7.43 14.14
CA TYR A 12 -17.18 7.69 15.52
C TYR A 12 -16.45 9.03 15.57
N LEU A 13 -16.98 9.96 16.37
CA LEU A 13 -16.40 11.29 16.56
C LEU A 13 -15.77 11.37 17.94
N SER A 14 -14.48 11.69 17.99
CA SER A 14 -13.78 12.05 19.21
C SER A 14 -13.39 13.52 19.18
N LYS A 15 -12.76 14.01 20.25
CA LYS A 15 -12.19 15.36 20.30
C LYS A 15 -11.01 15.53 19.33
N ASP A 16 -10.28 14.45 19.08
CA ASP A 16 -8.98 14.50 18.41
C ASP A 16 -8.99 13.85 17.03
N PHE A 17 -9.91 12.91 16.79
CA PHE A 17 -9.98 12.17 15.55
C PHE A 17 -11.42 11.77 15.20
N VAL A 18 -11.65 11.49 13.92
CA VAL A 18 -12.89 10.95 13.39
C VAL A 18 -12.59 9.63 12.70
N ILE A 19 -13.40 8.61 12.97
CA ILE A 19 -13.38 7.35 12.23
C ILE A 19 -14.67 7.25 11.43
N SER A 20 -14.56 7.09 10.13
CA SER A 20 -15.69 6.96 9.22
C SER A 20 -15.54 5.73 8.32
N ARG A 21 -16.65 5.34 7.68
CA ARG A 21 -16.68 4.23 6.73
C ARG A 21 -17.35 4.67 5.45
N SER A 22 -16.73 4.34 4.32
CA SER A 22 -17.34 4.43 2.99
C SER A 22 -17.15 3.09 2.27
N GLY A 23 -18.25 2.37 2.05
CA GLY A 23 -18.20 1.01 1.49
C GLY A 23 -17.33 0.05 2.32
N SER A 24 -16.29 -0.50 1.70
CA SER A 24 -15.28 -1.36 2.35
C SER A 24 -14.11 -0.59 2.97
N THR A 25 -14.10 0.74 2.86
CA THR A 25 -12.99 1.58 3.31
C THR A 25 -13.28 2.20 4.68
N ILE A 26 -12.33 2.09 5.59
CA ILE A 26 -12.29 2.81 6.87
C ILE A 26 -11.33 3.97 6.74
N ILE A 27 -11.74 5.15 7.22
CA ILE A 27 -10.92 6.36 7.23
C ILE A 27 -10.81 6.82 8.67
N LEU A 28 -9.59 6.92 9.18
CA LEU A 28 -9.25 7.62 10.41
C LEU A 28 -8.61 8.94 10.02
N ASP A 29 -9.18 10.05 10.48
CA ASP A 29 -8.67 11.41 10.27
C ASP A 29 -8.42 12.04 11.64
N ASP A 30 -7.15 12.31 11.95
CA ASP A 30 -6.72 12.92 13.20
C ASP A 30 -6.34 14.39 12.99
N LYS A 31 -6.72 15.25 13.94
CA LYS A 31 -6.52 16.70 13.87
C LYS A 31 -5.05 17.14 13.81
N HIS A 32 -4.11 16.28 14.19
CA HIS A 32 -2.67 16.55 14.11
C HIS A 32 -2.13 16.28 12.70
N GLY A 33 -2.98 15.89 11.75
CA GLY A 33 -2.61 15.73 10.35
C GLY A 33 -2.10 14.34 10.01
N VAL A 34 -2.53 13.32 10.76
CA VAL A 34 -2.35 11.90 10.40
C VAL A 34 -3.68 11.36 9.88
N LYS A 35 -3.64 10.79 8.68
CA LYS A 35 -4.79 10.14 8.05
C LYS A 35 -4.45 8.72 7.67
N VAL A 36 -5.34 7.79 8.00
CA VAL A 36 -5.22 6.38 7.64
C VAL A 36 -6.45 5.97 6.87
N LYS A 37 -6.26 5.51 5.63
CA LYS A 37 -7.33 4.99 4.76
C LYS A 37 -7.08 3.51 4.52
N CYS A 38 -7.95 2.64 5.02
CA CYS A 38 -7.81 1.19 4.89
C CYS A 38 -8.99 0.58 4.12
N ASN A 39 -8.71 0.00 2.96
CA ASN A 39 -9.67 -0.84 2.25
C ASN A 39 -9.66 -2.26 2.86
N LEU A 40 -10.75 -2.62 3.54
CA LEU A 40 -10.84 -3.89 4.27
C LEU A 40 -11.05 -5.10 3.35
N ALA A 41 -11.62 -4.91 2.16
CA ALA A 41 -11.82 -5.99 1.19
C ALA A 41 -10.49 -6.48 0.64
N HIS A 42 -9.57 -5.55 0.35
CA HIS A 42 -8.24 -5.83 -0.21
C HIS A 42 -7.11 -5.81 0.82
N ARG A 43 -7.41 -5.46 2.09
CA ARG A 43 -6.47 -5.36 3.22
C ARG A 43 -5.28 -4.43 2.94
N ILE A 44 -5.55 -3.31 2.27
CA ILE A 44 -4.55 -2.30 1.93
C ILE A 44 -4.85 -1.04 2.73
N CYS A 45 -3.81 -0.45 3.30
CA CYS A 45 -3.90 0.81 4.02
C CYS A 45 -2.91 1.82 3.44
N ALA A 46 -3.36 3.05 3.23
CA ALA A 46 -2.53 4.20 2.94
C ALA A 46 -2.44 5.10 4.17
N PHE A 47 -1.25 5.66 4.39
CA PHE A 47 -0.96 6.59 5.46
C PHE A 47 -0.60 7.94 4.82
N SER A 48 -1.29 8.99 5.24
CA SER A 48 -0.94 10.36 4.87
C SER A 48 -0.58 11.12 6.13
N ILE A 49 0.56 11.79 6.11
CA ILE A 49 1.10 12.51 7.25
C ILE A 49 1.39 13.94 6.81
N SER A 50 1.01 14.91 7.64
CA SER A 50 1.26 16.32 7.39
C SER A 50 2.76 16.64 7.29
N GLY A 51 3.10 17.63 6.47
CA GLY A 51 4.47 18.15 6.33
C GLY A 51 5.08 18.65 7.65
N TRP A 52 4.28 18.91 8.69
CA TRP A 52 4.78 19.21 10.04
C TRP A 52 5.66 18.11 10.65
N TYR A 53 5.54 16.88 10.14
CA TYR A 53 6.33 15.71 10.53
C TYR A 53 7.51 15.43 9.59
N PHE A 54 7.84 16.35 8.68
CA PHE A 54 9.02 16.21 7.80
C PHE A 54 10.29 15.93 8.62
N GLY A 55 10.98 14.84 8.28
CA GLY A 55 12.17 14.36 8.98
C GLY A 55 11.95 13.81 10.39
N LYS A 56 10.69 13.61 10.81
CA LYS A 56 10.31 13.17 12.17
C LYS A 56 9.68 11.79 12.22
N THR A 57 9.55 11.10 11.07
CA THR A 57 9.05 9.72 11.05
C THR A 57 10.19 8.73 11.21
N ALA A 58 9.85 7.52 11.64
CA ALA A 58 10.74 6.38 11.61
C ALA A 58 9.90 5.11 11.55
N GLY A 59 10.31 4.13 10.76
CA GLY A 59 9.60 2.88 10.62
C GLY A 59 9.85 2.24 9.26
N LEU A 60 8.93 1.37 8.85
CA LEU A 60 8.96 0.67 7.56
C LEU A 60 8.73 1.59 6.35
N LEU A 61 8.22 2.79 6.58
CA LEU A 61 7.94 3.81 5.55
C LEU A 61 8.94 4.98 5.63
N GLY A 62 10.12 4.73 6.20
CA GLY A 62 11.22 5.68 6.21
C GLY A 62 11.09 6.87 7.15
N THR A 63 11.88 7.90 6.84
CA THR A 63 12.17 9.08 7.66
C THR A 63 11.44 10.35 7.20
N TYR A 64 10.75 10.27 6.04
CA TYR A 64 9.97 11.37 5.46
C TYR A 64 10.78 12.67 5.32
N ASN A 65 12.01 12.56 4.77
CA ASN A 65 12.96 13.68 4.62
C ASN A 65 13.45 13.89 3.17
N TYR A 66 12.88 13.16 2.19
CA TYR A 66 13.35 13.12 0.79
C TYR A 66 14.81 12.70 0.59
N GLU A 67 15.38 11.90 1.49
CA GLU A 67 16.74 11.37 1.38
C GLU A 67 16.74 9.86 1.09
N PRO A 68 16.88 9.42 -0.18
CA PRO A 68 16.85 8.01 -0.52
C PRO A 68 17.94 7.17 0.17
N SER A 69 19.07 7.78 0.53
CA SER A 69 20.18 7.06 1.17
C SER A 69 19.89 6.60 2.59
N ASP A 70 18.89 7.17 3.27
CA ASP A 70 18.52 6.82 4.64
C ASP A 70 17.16 6.12 4.79
N GLU A 71 16.50 5.78 3.69
CA GLU A 71 15.18 5.12 3.69
C GLU A 71 15.20 3.78 4.45
N PHE A 72 16.34 3.07 4.44
CA PHE A 72 16.53 1.83 5.18
C PHE A 72 17.11 1.99 6.59
N LYS A 73 16.94 3.17 7.19
CA LYS A 73 17.35 3.44 8.58
C LYS A 73 16.62 2.52 9.57
N ARG A 74 17.41 1.89 10.42
CA ARG A 74 16.95 0.96 11.47
C ARG A 74 16.71 1.71 12.78
N PRO A 75 16.04 1.10 13.79
CA PRO A 75 15.76 1.77 15.07
C PRO A 75 16.99 2.32 15.82
N LYS A 76 18.15 1.68 15.64
CA LYS A 76 19.43 2.11 16.25
C LYS A 76 20.27 3.02 15.34
N GLY A 77 19.67 3.58 14.27
CA GLY A 77 20.29 4.57 13.39
C GLY A 77 21.19 4.02 12.28
N GLN A 78 21.52 2.73 12.25
CA GLN A 78 22.28 2.14 11.13
C GLN A 78 21.41 2.06 9.88
N ILE A 79 22.02 2.14 8.71
CA ILE A 79 21.35 1.91 7.42
C ILE A 79 21.48 0.43 7.06
N ALA A 80 20.37 -0.23 6.74
CA ALA A 80 20.39 -1.60 6.22
C ALA A 80 20.72 -1.61 4.72
N ASN A 81 21.40 -2.66 4.28
CA ASN A 81 21.77 -2.85 2.87
C ASN A 81 20.65 -3.46 2.01
N THR A 82 19.60 -4.00 2.63
CA THR A 82 18.48 -4.66 1.96
C THR A 82 17.16 -4.34 2.65
N ALA A 83 16.08 -4.31 1.86
CA ALA A 83 14.72 -4.13 2.38
C ALA A 83 14.34 -5.21 3.42
N THR A 84 14.78 -6.46 3.23
CA THR A 84 14.53 -7.55 4.18
C THR A 84 15.18 -7.31 5.53
N VAL A 85 16.45 -6.86 5.56
CA VAL A 85 17.13 -6.53 6.82
C VAL A 85 16.50 -5.30 7.47
N HIS A 86 16.11 -4.29 6.69
CA HIS A 86 15.38 -3.12 7.18
C HIS A 86 14.07 -3.54 7.84
N ALA A 87 13.20 -4.27 7.12
CA ALA A 87 11.90 -4.69 7.61
C ALA A 87 11.99 -5.53 8.89
N LYS A 88 12.94 -6.47 8.94
CA LYS A 88 13.19 -7.31 10.12
C LYS A 88 13.67 -6.50 11.33
N SER A 89 14.39 -5.40 11.11
CA SER A 89 14.90 -4.57 12.21
C SER A 89 13.80 -3.81 12.96
N TRP A 90 12.62 -3.66 12.35
CA TRP A 90 11.44 -2.99 12.91
C TRP A 90 10.43 -3.95 13.56
N GLU A 91 10.77 -5.24 13.74
CA GLU A 91 9.91 -6.22 14.40
C GLU A 91 9.63 -5.85 15.87
N LEU A 92 8.35 -5.77 16.25
CA LEU A 92 7.93 -5.50 17.63
C LEU A 92 7.98 -6.73 18.55
N LYS A 93 7.80 -7.93 17.97
CA LYS A 93 7.82 -9.21 18.68
C LYS A 93 8.82 -10.14 18.04
N LYS A 94 9.64 -10.81 18.86
CA LYS A 94 10.58 -11.84 18.38
C LYS A 94 9.80 -13.01 17.77
N ASN A 95 10.37 -13.63 16.73
CA ASN A 95 9.86 -14.83 16.08
C ASN A 95 8.56 -14.65 15.28
N CYS A 96 8.30 -13.47 14.72
CA CYS A 96 7.36 -13.36 13.62
C CYS A 96 7.84 -14.25 12.46
N LYS A 97 6.95 -15.08 11.88
CA LYS A 97 7.28 -15.86 10.69
C LYS A 97 7.56 -14.89 9.55
N SER A 98 8.83 -14.68 9.21
CA SER A 98 9.20 -13.89 8.04
C SER A 98 9.02 -14.74 6.78
N ASN A 99 7.82 -14.74 6.20
CA ASN A 99 7.60 -15.31 4.88
C ASN A 99 7.95 -14.31 3.74
N ASN A 100 8.47 -13.13 4.09
CA ASN A 100 8.72 -12.01 3.17
C ASN A 100 10.10 -12.08 2.52
N LEU A 101 10.53 -13.27 2.10
CA LEU A 101 11.51 -13.33 1.04
C LEU A 101 10.71 -13.17 -0.26
N VAL A 102 11.07 -12.18 -1.07
CA VAL A 102 10.61 -12.11 -2.45
C VAL A 102 11.65 -12.89 -3.25
N PRO A 103 11.55 -14.22 -3.43
CA PRO A 103 12.44 -14.92 -4.34
C PRO A 103 12.29 -14.33 -5.75
N ASP A 104 13.38 -14.26 -6.50
CA ASP A 104 13.26 -13.93 -7.92
C ASP A 104 12.29 -14.91 -8.58
N VAL A 105 11.25 -14.34 -9.21
CA VAL A 105 10.29 -15.12 -10.00
C VAL A 105 10.77 -15.04 -11.44
N ASN A 106 10.98 -16.18 -12.07
CA ASN A 106 11.19 -16.21 -13.52
C ASN A 106 9.88 -15.84 -14.21
N ILE A 107 9.83 -14.63 -14.77
CA ILE A 107 8.64 -14.09 -15.45
C ILE A 107 8.56 -14.73 -16.83
N ASN A 108 7.51 -15.51 -17.05
CA ASN A 108 7.17 -15.99 -18.38
C ASN A 108 6.21 -15.00 -19.05
N GLU A 109 6.67 -14.28 -20.07
CA GLU A 109 5.86 -13.28 -20.78
C GLU A 109 4.64 -13.87 -21.50
N ASN A 110 4.67 -15.18 -21.80
CA ASN A 110 3.56 -15.87 -22.44
C ASN A 110 2.50 -16.38 -21.46
N SER A 111 2.73 -16.23 -20.15
CA SER A 111 1.81 -16.68 -19.11
C SER A 111 0.53 -15.84 -19.04
N ASP A 112 -0.54 -16.43 -18.50
CA ASP A 112 -1.82 -15.73 -18.33
C ASP A 112 -1.74 -14.60 -17.29
N TYR A 113 -0.88 -14.73 -16.28
CA TYR A 113 -0.65 -13.66 -15.32
C TYR A 113 0.06 -12.46 -15.98
N TYR A 114 1.00 -12.69 -16.90
CA TYR A 114 1.64 -11.58 -17.63
C TYR A 114 0.63 -10.80 -18.48
N LYS A 115 -0.22 -11.52 -19.23
CA LYS A 115 -1.31 -10.90 -20.01
C LYS A 115 -2.27 -10.12 -19.12
N SER A 116 -2.62 -10.68 -17.96
CA SER A 116 -3.50 -10.03 -16.98
C SER A 116 -2.87 -8.75 -16.41
N CYS A 117 -1.62 -8.78 -15.98
CA CYS A 117 -0.92 -7.58 -15.51
C CYS A 117 -0.79 -6.53 -16.62
N SER A 118 -0.47 -6.95 -17.85
CA SER A 118 -0.32 -6.04 -19.00
C SER A 118 -1.63 -5.33 -19.34
N LYS A 119 -2.76 -6.05 -19.27
CA LYS A 119 -4.10 -5.48 -19.49
C LYS A 119 -4.40 -4.32 -18.53
N TYR A 120 -3.88 -4.36 -17.30
CA TYR A 120 -4.20 -3.37 -16.26
C TYR A 120 -3.18 -2.24 -16.15
N PHE A 121 -1.90 -2.51 -16.43
CA PHE A 121 -0.79 -1.57 -16.18
C PHE A 121 0.03 -1.21 -17.42
N LYS A 122 -0.31 -1.72 -18.62
CA LYS A 122 0.36 -1.34 -19.88
C LYS A 122 -0.61 -0.91 -20.98
N HIS A 123 -1.76 -1.58 -21.10
CA HIS A 123 -2.67 -1.32 -22.21
C HIS A 123 -3.36 0.04 -22.07
N THR A 124 -3.38 0.82 -23.14
CA THR A 124 -4.09 2.10 -23.20
C THR A 124 -5.60 1.97 -23.04
N SER A 125 -6.15 0.78 -23.31
CA SER A 125 -7.56 0.44 -23.08
C SER A 125 -7.83 0.00 -21.63
N SER A 126 -6.84 0.07 -20.73
CA SER A 126 -7.03 -0.29 -19.33
C SER A 126 -8.04 0.66 -18.66
N PRO A 127 -8.91 0.16 -17.77
CA PRO A 127 -9.71 1.03 -16.90
C PRO A 127 -8.85 1.94 -16.00
N LEU A 128 -7.57 1.62 -15.80
CA LEU A 128 -6.63 2.41 -15.01
C LEU A 128 -5.83 3.42 -15.86
N ALA A 129 -5.96 3.38 -17.18
CA ALA A 129 -5.10 4.13 -18.11
C ALA A 129 -5.17 5.65 -17.91
N ALA A 130 -6.30 6.17 -17.42
CA ALA A 130 -6.47 7.59 -17.14
C ALA A 130 -5.49 8.14 -16.07
N CYS A 131 -4.91 7.27 -15.23
CA CYS A 131 -3.95 7.66 -14.19
C CYS A 131 -2.48 7.41 -14.58
N TYR A 132 -2.20 6.78 -15.73
CA TYR A 132 -0.82 6.45 -16.12
C TYR A 132 0.11 7.67 -16.21
N ASN A 133 -0.44 8.85 -16.50
CA ASN A 133 0.34 10.09 -16.56
C ASN A 133 0.61 10.71 -15.18
N GLU A 134 -0.19 10.37 -14.16
CA GLU A 134 -0.01 10.90 -12.80
C GLU A 134 0.78 9.94 -11.91
N VAL A 135 0.64 8.62 -12.13
CA VAL A 135 1.31 7.57 -11.37
C VAL A 135 1.95 6.58 -12.34
N GLU A 136 3.27 6.44 -12.30
CA GLU A 136 4.03 5.51 -13.15
C GLU A 136 3.55 4.07 -12.96
N PRO A 137 2.95 3.43 -13.99
CA PRO A 137 2.37 2.09 -13.84
C PRO A 137 3.42 0.97 -13.83
N GLY A 138 4.66 1.22 -14.26
CA GLY A 138 5.71 0.21 -14.36
C GLY A 138 6.00 -0.54 -13.06
N GLU A 139 6.08 0.16 -11.92
CA GLU A 139 6.33 -0.47 -10.61
C GLU A 139 5.17 -1.38 -10.18
N TYR A 140 3.93 -0.98 -10.49
CA TYR A 140 2.73 -1.76 -10.21
C TYR A 140 2.62 -2.97 -11.14
N PHE A 141 3.06 -2.84 -12.39
CA PHE A 141 3.16 -3.97 -13.31
C PHE A 141 4.13 -5.05 -12.78
N GLU A 142 5.33 -4.66 -12.36
CA GLU A 142 6.32 -5.60 -11.79
C GLU A 142 5.82 -6.24 -10.50
N LEU A 143 5.18 -5.44 -9.63
CA LEU A 143 4.55 -5.94 -8.42
C LEU A 143 3.41 -6.92 -8.73
N CYS A 144 2.62 -6.67 -9.77
CA CYS A 144 1.56 -7.55 -10.23
C CYS A 144 2.14 -8.91 -10.66
N LEU A 145 3.18 -8.93 -11.51
CA LEU A 145 3.79 -10.17 -11.98
C LEU A 145 4.28 -11.05 -10.81
N ARG A 146 5.00 -10.43 -9.86
CA ARG A 146 5.56 -11.13 -8.70
C ARG A 146 4.46 -11.62 -7.75
N SER A 147 3.40 -10.85 -7.59
CA SER A 147 2.24 -11.18 -6.74
C SER A 147 1.43 -12.34 -7.31
N LEU A 148 1.05 -12.27 -8.60
CA LEU A 148 0.22 -13.30 -9.23
C LEU A 148 0.94 -14.64 -9.37
N ALA A 149 2.25 -14.62 -9.60
CA ALA A 149 3.04 -15.86 -9.72
C ALA A 149 3.05 -16.72 -8.44
N ARG A 150 2.75 -16.15 -7.27
CA ARG A 150 2.68 -16.88 -5.98
C ARG A 150 1.28 -17.01 -5.41
N ALA A 151 0.31 -16.30 -5.98
CA ALA A 151 -1.02 -16.24 -5.44
C ALA A 151 -1.77 -17.54 -5.69
N SER A 152 -2.37 -18.11 -4.65
CA SER A 152 -3.38 -19.16 -4.81
C SER A 152 -4.65 -18.64 -5.51
N ASP A 153 -4.89 -17.32 -5.40
CA ASP A 153 -5.97 -16.60 -6.06
C ASP A 153 -5.40 -15.39 -6.78
N GLN A 154 -5.14 -15.56 -8.08
CA GLN A 154 -4.54 -14.53 -8.94
C GLN A 154 -5.48 -13.33 -9.14
N SER A 155 -6.80 -13.55 -9.18
CA SER A 155 -7.78 -12.47 -9.34
C SER A 155 -7.75 -11.55 -8.13
N LYS A 156 -7.77 -12.12 -6.93
CA LYS A 156 -7.66 -11.35 -5.69
C LYS A 156 -6.33 -10.62 -5.58
N ALA A 157 -5.22 -11.27 -5.94
CA ALA A 157 -3.91 -10.63 -5.95
C ALA A 157 -3.87 -9.43 -6.91
N LEU A 158 -4.40 -9.58 -8.13
CA LEU A 158 -4.51 -8.50 -9.10
C LEU A 158 -5.33 -7.33 -8.57
N CYS A 159 -6.51 -7.62 -7.99
CA CYS A 159 -7.39 -6.59 -7.44
C CYS A 159 -6.79 -5.85 -6.25
N ASN A 160 -5.96 -6.53 -5.44
CA ASN A 160 -5.19 -5.86 -4.41
C ASN A 160 -4.21 -4.86 -5.03
N ILE A 161 -3.44 -5.24 -6.05
CA ILE A 161 -2.50 -4.30 -6.71
C ILE A 161 -3.25 -3.14 -7.39
N ALA A 162 -4.37 -3.43 -8.07
CA ALA A 162 -5.21 -2.40 -8.67
C ALA A 162 -5.79 -1.44 -7.61
N THR A 163 -6.18 -1.94 -6.44
CA THR A 163 -6.64 -1.11 -5.31
C THR A 163 -5.55 -0.19 -4.82
N ALA A 164 -4.32 -0.67 -4.65
CA ALA A 164 -3.20 0.18 -4.27
C ALA A 164 -2.95 1.28 -5.31
N TYR A 165 -3.00 0.94 -6.61
CA TYR A 165 -2.84 1.91 -7.69
C TYR A 165 -3.94 2.97 -7.68
N VAL A 166 -5.20 2.56 -7.60
CA VAL A 166 -6.36 3.48 -7.50
C VAL A 166 -6.22 4.42 -6.29
N MET A 167 -5.80 3.91 -5.14
CA MET A 167 -5.59 4.74 -3.95
C MET A 167 -4.48 5.78 -4.16
N GLU A 168 -3.42 5.47 -4.92
CA GLU A 168 -2.37 6.43 -5.26
C GLU A 168 -2.83 7.44 -6.33
N CYS A 169 -3.68 7.01 -7.27
CA CYS A 169 -4.34 7.93 -8.22
C CYS A 169 -5.23 8.94 -7.50
N GLU A 170 -6.04 8.49 -6.54
CA GLU A 170 -6.89 9.36 -5.72
C GLU A 170 -6.06 10.38 -4.93
N ARG A 171 -4.87 9.97 -4.47
CA ARG A 171 -3.92 10.86 -3.79
C ARG A 171 -3.39 11.96 -4.71
N ASN A 172 -3.30 11.68 -6.01
CA ASN A 172 -2.99 12.65 -7.06
C ASN A 172 -4.25 13.31 -7.64
N TYR A 173 -5.35 13.33 -6.87
CA TYR A 173 -6.62 13.99 -7.20
C TYR A 173 -7.36 13.40 -8.41
N LEU A 174 -7.02 12.18 -8.83
CA LEU A 174 -7.76 11.42 -9.84
C LEU A 174 -8.60 10.32 -9.20
N GLU A 175 -9.92 10.53 -9.19
CA GLU A 175 -10.85 9.49 -8.76
C GLU A 175 -11.01 8.43 -9.85
N LEU A 176 -10.63 7.20 -9.53
CA LEU A 176 -10.83 6.03 -10.37
C LEU A 176 -11.64 4.97 -9.64
N SER A 177 -12.56 4.35 -10.36
CA SER A 177 -13.24 3.14 -9.88
C SER A 177 -12.34 1.93 -10.07
N LEU A 178 -12.44 0.97 -9.15
CA LEU A 178 -11.82 -0.33 -9.36
C LEU A 178 -12.39 -1.00 -10.62
N PRO A 179 -11.58 -1.75 -11.38
CA PRO A 179 -12.04 -2.52 -12.52
C PRO A 179 -13.13 -3.50 -12.10
N SER A 180 -14.22 -3.64 -12.86
CA SER A 180 -15.43 -4.39 -12.45
C SER A 180 -15.25 -5.89 -12.20
N SER A 181 -14.11 -6.47 -12.57
CA SER A 181 -13.72 -7.84 -12.20
C SER A 181 -13.10 -7.93 -10.80
N CYS A 182 -12.93 -6.77 -10.17
CA CYS A 182 -12.73 -6.54 -8.75
C CYS A 182 -14.05 -5.96 -8.19
#